data_AF-A0A5R9AA96-F1
#
_entry.id   AF-A0A5R9AA96-F1
#
_cell.length_a   1.000
_cell.length_b   1.000
_cell.length_c   1.000
_cell.angle_alpha   90.00
_cell.angle_beta   90.00
_cell.angle_gamma   90.00
#
_symmetry.space_group_name_H-M   'P 1'
#
loop_
_entity.id
_entity.type
_entity.pdbx_description
1 polymer ?
#
loop_
_entity_poly.entity_id
_entity_poly.type
_entity_poly.pdbx_seq_one_letter_code
_entity_poly.pdbx_strand_id
1 'polypeptide(L)'
;MAVSLHGLRWKIAAAALLTRTARRLGRIPASAWMIRTAAARLQPRDQEATGTYRGIAADLLSRTLPADDDAAGIHYDSVAGLVPGPPAERLRPIDLAARAESSPTAGNHLAAAAAHRKPYVSDLTAAVNHYEQAFALNPKDLRAVEGALTTGARTHFDWPRIWTVVQVLLPRRGPVRAGTRFWDVLSALFTQTPDPDMLPRAKALLKEHREDLPELHQLLLEAIAARLQYLGEFFAGFEVREAAARNRIRELAGIPLESGIWLKHLLGAYAYLDEDQQLRATAEKPPVDTSDPRTLLQAQKLQADVALLRGEVAPLQSHAQQRRDAMRLPGEEGMSEVVEGKRVAVVGPVSGDGLGELIESYDVVVRTRHAAAGGDAEAGRRTDIAYYAGRDLLRDFLEVSAAAESGVFQRAVTRPFFIEAPSLQEWPQWLRPARFEHGLYFRGAPMGLQRILYDLLQFQPAELAVFNADLYAGKAFAASGYRTSYATFGPQNQTNDVVIMHDLAYEFRWTARMHQAGLITAHGTTAEVLSLSEEDYLRRLESGPLGG
;
A
#
# COMPACT_ATOMS: atom_id res chain seq x y z
N MET A 1 1.85 -6.51 -6.19
CA MET A 1 2.47 -7.49 -5.28
C MET A 1 3.96 -7.33 -5.39
N ALA A 2 4.65 -7.17 -4.26
CA ALA A 2 6.09 -7.08 -4.25
C ALA A 2 6.62 -8.51 -4.11
N VAL A 3 6.91 -9.17 -5.23
CA VAL A 3 7.55 -10.50 -5.18
C VAL A 3 8.89 -10.32 -4.45
N SER A 4 9.08 -11.06 -3.37
CA SER A 4 10.30 -11.05 -2.56
C SER A 4 11.49 -11.53 -3.39
N LEU A 5 12.68 -10.93 -3.21
CA LEU A 5 13.65 -10.76 -4.31
C LEU A 5 15.04 -11.41 -4.12
N HIS A 6 15.22 -12.28 -3.12
CA HIS A 6 16.55 -12.80 -2.81
C HIS A 6 17.20 -13.51 -4.02
N GLY A 7 18.32 -12.97 -4.51
CA GLY A 7 19.06 -13.52 -5.66
C GLY A 7 18.48 -13.19 -7.05
N LEU A 8 17.57 -12.22 -7.17
CA LEU A 8 16.95 -11.83 -8.45
C LEU A 8 17.56 -10.60 -9.12
N ARG A 9 18.52 -9.90 -8.51
CA ARG A 9 19.20 -8.73 -9.09
C ARG A 9 19.53 -8.91 -10.58
N TRP A 10 20.23 -9.99 -10.92
CA TRP A 10 20.60 -10.29 -12.30
C TRP A 10 19.42 -10.68 -13.19
N LYS A 11 18.36 -11.27 -12.62
CA LYS A 11 17.13 -11.60 -13.38
C LYS A 11 16.32 -10.33 -13.68
N ILE A 12 16.24 -9.38 -12.74
CA ILE A 12 15.59 -8.08 -12.97
C ILE A 12 16.36 -7.30 -14.04
N ALA A 13 17.69 -7.23 -13.92
CA ALA A 13 18.53 -6.57 -14.91
C ALA A 13 18.40 -7.22 -16.30
N ALA A 14 18.42 -8.56 -16.37
CA ALA A 14 18.23 -9.30 -17.62
C ALA A 14 16.83 -9.08 -18.21
N ALA A 15 15.78 -9.09 -17.38
CA ALA A 15 14.42 -8.79 -17.81
C ALA A 15 14.31 -7.36 -18.35
N ALA A 16 14.92 -6.37 -17.68
CA ALA A 16 14.94 -4.98 -18.15
C ALA A 16 15.61 -4.85 -19.54
N LEU A 17 16.75 -5.50 -19.73
CA LEU A 17 17.46 -5.51 -21.02
C LEU A 17 16.65 -6.21 -22.11
N LEU A 18 16.02 -7.36 -21.79
CA LEU A 18 15.16 -8.10 -22.70
C LEU A 18 13.95 -7.25 -23.10
N THR A 19 13.24 -6.67 -22.12
CA THR A 19 12.04 -5.84 -22.33
C THR A 19 12.37 -4.64 -23.21
N ARG A 20 13.46 -3.92 -22.91
CA ARG A 20 13.93 -2.78 -23.71
C ARG A 20 14.26 -3.17 -25.15
N THR A 21 14.91 -4.32 -25.34
CA THR A 21 15.29 -4.82 -26.68
C THR A 21 14.05 -5.26 -27.46
N ALA A 22 13.18 -6.06 -26.85
CA ALA A 22 11.94 -6.53 -27.44
C ALA A 22 11.02 -5.37 -27.82
N ARG A 23 10.94 -4.32 -27.01
CA ARG A 23 10.16 -3.11 -27.31
C ARG A 23 10.68 -2.34 -28.52
N ARG A 24 12.00 -2.18 -28.64
CA ARG A 24 12.62 -1.56 -29.82
C ARG A 24 12.31 -2.34 -31.10
N LEU A 25 12.40 -3.67 -31.02
CA LEU A 25 12.05 -4.56 -32.13
C LEU A 25 10.54 -4.53 -32.41
N GLY A 26 9.69 -4.50 -31.38
CA GLY A 26 8.23 -4.49 -31.50
C GLY A 26 7.63 -3.27 -32.20
N ARG A 27 8.44 -2.23 -32.47
CA ARG A 27 8.06 -1.11 -33.35
C ARG A 27 8.09 -1.47 -34.84
N ILE A 28 8.75 -2.58 -35.19
CA ILE A 28 8.81 -3.11 -36.55
C ILE A 28 7.68 -4.14 -36.72
N PRO A 29 6.74 -3.97 -37.68
CA PRO A 29 5.56 -4.83 -37.80
C PRO A 29 5.85 -6.33 -37.83
N ALA A 30 6.88 -6.76 -38.59
CA ALA A 30 7.28 -8.16 -38.67
C ALA A 30 7.77 -8.71 -37.32
N SER A 31 8.56 -7.92 -36.59
CA SER A 31 9.04 -8.28 -35.26
C SER A 31 7.92 -8.29 -34.22
N ALA A 32 6.99 -7.33 -34.28
CA ALA A 32 5.80 -7.32 -33.44
C ALA A 32 4.97 -8.60 -33.60
N TRP A 33 4.76 -9.04 -34.84
CA TRP A 33 4.07 -10.29 -35.15
C TRP A 33 4.81 -11.52 -34.57
N MET A 34 6.14 -11.56 -34.69
CA MET A 34 6.95 -12.64 -34.12
C MET A 34 6.85 -12.67 -32.58
N ILE A 35 6.93 -11.51 -31.93
CA ILE A 35 6.79 -11.39 -30.47
C ILE A 35 5.40 -11.83 -30.02
N ARG A 36 4.32 -11.39 -30.70
CA ARG A 36 2.94 -11.83 -30.44
C ARG A 36 2.81 -13.35 -30.54
N THR A 37 3.37 -13.93 -31.60
CA THR A 37 3.34 -15.39 -31.82
C THR A 37 4.12 -16.15 -30.75
N ALA A 38 5.29 -15.63 -30.34
CA ALA A 38 6.08 -16.22 -29.27
C ALA A 38 5.35 -16.16 -27.92
N ALA A 39 4.76 -15.01 -27.59
CA ALA A 39 3.95 -14.84 -26.38
C ALA A 39 2.76 -15.82 -26.36
N ALA A 40 2.01 -15.91 -27.46
CA ALA A 40 0.88 -16.84 -27.57
C ALA A 40 1.30 -18.32 -27.43
N ARG A 41 2.48 -18.70 -27.91
CA ARG A 41 3.03 -20.07 -27.74
C ARG A 41 3.50 -20.37 -26.32
N LEU A 42 3.92 -19.34 -25.58
CA LEU A 42 4.35 -19.46 -24.18
C LEU A 42 3.18 -19.41 -23.20
N GLN A 43 2.01 -18.90 -23.61
CA GLN A 43 0.82 -18.85 -22.79
C GLN A 43 0.40 -20.27 -22.35
N PRO A 44 0.26 -20.56 -21.04
CA PRO A 44 -0.25 -21.85 -20.60
C PRO A 44 -1.71 -22.02 -21.04
N ARG A 45 -2.08 -23.21 -21.55
CA ARG A 45 -3.45 -23.48 -22.04
C ARG A 45 -4.46 -23.71 -20.90
N ASP A 46 -4.01 -24.33 -19.81
CA ASP A 46 -4.89 -24.78 -18.70
C ASP A 46 -4.42 -24.28 -17.32
N GLN A 47 -3.54 -23.29 -17.27
CA GLN A 47 -3.00 -22.75 -16.02
C GLN A 47 -2.99 -21.22 -16.06
N GLU A 48 -3.09 -20.60 -14.89
CA GLU A 48 -2.90 -19.17 -14.79
C GLU A 48 -1.50 -18.77 -15.31
N ALA A 49 -1.44 -17.77 -16.19
CA ALA A 49 -0.19 -17.30 -16.81
C ALA A 49 0.87 -16.95 -15.76
N THR A 50 0.46 -16.33 -14.66
CA THR A 50 1.39 -15.90 -13.61
C THR A 50 1.95 -17.09 -12.82
N GLY A 51 1.34 -18.28 -12.89
CA GLY A 51 1.73 -19.50 -12.18
C GLY A 51 2.99 -20.19 -12.71
N THR A 52 3.48 -19.82 -13.89
CA THR A 52 4.58 -20.54 -14.57
C THR A 52 5.62 -19.59 -15.16
N TYR A 53 6.88 -20.03 -15.27
CA TYR A 53 7.91 -19.25 -15.97
C TYR A 53 7.54 -18.93 -17.43
N ARG A 54 6.82 -19.84 -18.09
CA ARG A 54 6.35 -19.63 -19.47
C ARG A 54 5.31 -18.51 -19.54
N GLY A 55 4.30 -18.53 -18.67
CA GLY A 55 3.29 -17.49 -18.68
C GLY A 55 3.81 -16.13 -18.18
N ILE A 56 4.78 -16.10 -17.25
CA ILE A 56 5.51 -14.86 -16.91
C ILE A 56 6.26 -14.31 -18.13
N ALA A 57 6.95 -15.17 -18.88
CA ALA A 57 7.64 -14.74 -20.09
C ALA A 57 6.66 -14.29 -21.19
N ALA A 58 5.52 -14.97 -21.34
CA ALA A 58 4.45 -14.60 -22.27
C ALA A 58 3.88 -13.21 -21.95
N ASP A 59 3.58 -12.95 -20.67
CA ASP A 59 3.10 -11.67 -20.16
C ASP A 59 4.14 -10.56 -20.37
N LEU A 60 5.42 -10.82 -20.03
CA LEU A 60 6.51 -9.88 -20.26
C LEU A 60 6.61 -9.50 -21.75
N LEU A 61 6.63 -10.48 -22.65
CA LEU A 61 6.68 -10.26 -24.10
C LEU A 61 5.45 -9.47 -24.59
N SER A 62 4.26 -9.82 -24.12
CA SER A 62 3.01 -9.14 -24.49
C SER A 62 3.05 -7.65 -24.11
N ARG A 63 3.59 -7.32 -22.93
CA ARG A 63 3.76 -5.93 -22.46
C ARG A 63 4.84 -5.14 -23.20
N THR A 64 5.71 -5.80 -23.97
CA THR A 64 6.72 -5.10 -24.78
C THR A 64 6.17 -4.58 -26.09
N LEU A 65 5.02 -5.10 -26.52
CA LEU A 65 4.34 -4.66 -27.72
C LEU A 65 3.69 -3.29 -27.48
N PRO A 66 3.55 -2.45 -28.51
CA PRO A 66 2.72 -1.25 -28.43
C PRO A 66 1.32 -1.62 -27.92
N ALA A 67 0.79 -0.83 -26.99
CA ALA A 67 -0.60 -0.95 -26.59
C ALA A 67 -1.49 -0.66 -27.81
N ASP A 68 -2.62 -1.35 -27.91
CA ASP A 68 -3.65 -0.95 -28.87
C ASP A 68 -4.31 0.33 -28.31
N ASP A 69 -4.04 1.48 -28.94
CA ASP A 69 -4.44 2.82 -28.47
C ASP A 69 -5.97 3.04 -28.46
N ASP A 70 -6.75 2.11 -29.02
CA ASP A 70 -8.21 2.21 -29.16
C ASP A 70 -8.99 1.76 -27.91
N ALA A 71 -8.32 1.43 -26.80
CA ALA A 71 -8.98 0.93 -25.61
C ALA A 71 -9.74 2.03 -24.84
N ALA A 72 -11.06 2.12 -25.05
CA ALA A 72 -11.96 2.99 -24.29
C ALA A 72 -12.21 2.42 -22.88
N GLY A 73 -11.47 2.88 -21.87
CA GLY A 73 -11.69 2.49 -20.48
C GLY A 73 -10.73 3.14 -19.49
N ILE A 74 -11.00 2.94 -18.20
CA ILE A 74 -10.14 3.38 -17.09
C ILE A 74 -9.68 2.13 -16.34
N HIS A 75 -8.38 2.03 -16.10
CA HIS A 75 -7.74 0.94 -15.37
C HIS A 75 -6.89 1.49 -14.22
N TYR A 76 -6.78 0.71 -13.14
CA TYR A 76 -5.93 1.05 -12.00
C TYR A 76 -4.49 0.54 -12.16
N ASP A 77 -3.54 1.48 -12.29
CA ASP A 77 -2.11 1.24 -12.15
C ASP A 77 -1.62 1.51 -10.72
N SER A 78 -0.90 0.57 -10.13
CA SER A 78 -0.43 0.66 -8.73
C SER A 78 0.63 1.74 -8.44
N VAL A 79 1.14 2.41 -9.48
CA VAL A 79 2.10 3.52 -9.39
C VAL A 79 1.47 4.79 -9.97
N ALA A 80 0.96 4.73 -11.20
CA ALA A 80 0.40 5.89 -11.91
C ALA A 80 -1.06 6.20 -11.58
N GLY A 81 -1.73 5.35 -10.79
CA GLY A 81 -3.17 5.43 -10.47
C GLY A 81 -4.06 5.15 -11.66
N LEU A 82 -5.15 5.90 -11.79
CA LEU A 82 -6.12 5.72 -12.86
C LEU A 82 -5.55 6.18 -14.22
N VAL A 83 -5.44 5.24 -15.15
CA VAL A 83 -4.90 5.43 -16.50
C VAL A 83 -5.88 4.93 -17.56
N PRO A 84 -5.83 5.44 -18.80
CA PRO A 84 -6.53 4.84 -19.92
C PRO A 84 -6.10 3.39 -20.11
N GLY A 85 -7.05 2.51 -20.41
CA GLY A 85 -6.77 1.12 -20.72
C GLY A 85 -8.03 0.28 -20.84
N PRO A 86 -7.91 -0.95 -21.38
CA PRO A 86 -9.05 -1.84 -21.49
C PRO A 86 -9.59 -2.13 -20.08
N PRO A 87 -10.92 -2.18 -19.91
CA PRO A 87 -11.50 -2.56 -18.63
C PRO A 87 -10.97 -3.95 -18.23
N ALA A 88 -10.48 -4.05 -17.00
CA ALA A 88 -9.97 -5.32 -16.48
C ALA A 88 -11.07 -6.39 -16.50
N GLU A 89 -10.75 -7.59 -16.96
CA GLU A 89 -11.67 -8.72 -16.92
C GLU A 89 -12.10 -8.99 -15.47
N ARG A 90 -13.41 -8.96 -15.23
CA ARG A 90 -14.01 -9.13 -13.90
C ARG A 90 -14.30 -10.60 -13.64
N LEU A 91 -13.26 -11.39 -13.42
CA LEU A 91 -13.41 -12.79 -13.00
C LEU A 91 -14.01 -12.84 -11.60
N ARG A 92 -15.11 -13.59 -11.43
CA ARG A 92 -15.78 -13.71 -10.13
C ARG A 92 -14.94 -14.61 -9.22
N PRO A 93 -14.76 -14.27 -7.93
CA PRO A 93 -14.02 -15.10 -6.99
C PRO A 93 -14.50 -16.56 -6.97
N ILE A 94 -15.82 -16.78 -7.03
CA ILE A 94 -16.44 -18.12 -7.05
C ILE A 94 -16.00 -18.97 -8.25
N ASP A 95 -15.86 -18.38 -9.44
CA ASP A 95 -15.44 -19.10 -10.64
C ASP A 95 -13.96 -19.52 -10.55
N LEU A 96 -13.13 -18.65 -9.96
CA LEU A 96 -11.71 -18.92 -9.73
C LEU A 96 -11.50 -19.98 -8.65
N ALA A 97 -12.30 -19.96 -7.59
CA ALA A 97 -12.30 -20.99 -6.54
C ALA A 97 -12.71 -22.36 -7.12
N ALA A 98 -13.83 -22.43 -7.85
CA ALA A 98 -14.28 -23.66 -8.51
C ALA A 98 -13.24 -24.21 -9.50
N ARG A 99 -12.53 -23.33 -10.23
CA ARG A 99 -11.40 -23.72 -11.08
C ARG A 99 -10.23 -24.28 -10.28
N ALA A 100 -9.90 -23.68 -9.14
CA ALA A 100 -8.83 -24.17 -8.27
C ALA A 100 -9.15 -25.54 -7.67
N GLU A 101 -10.42 -25.81 -7.37
CA GLU A 101 -10.87 -27.13 -6.88
C GLU A 101 -10.86 -28.21 -7.98
N SER A 102 -11.36 -27.87 -9.17
CA SER A 102 -11.43 -28.83 -10.30
C SER A 102 -10.09 -29.08 -10.99
N SER A 103 -9.17 -28.13 -10.93
CA SER A 103 -7.81 -28.22 -11.50
C SER A 103 -6.79 -27.65 -10.49
N PRO A 104 -6.43 -28.42 -9.45
CA PRO A 104 -5.60 -27.92 -8.35
C PRO A 104 -4.16 -27.71 -8.81
N THR A 105 -3.83 -26.46 -9.09
CA THR A 105 -2.47 -25.99 -9.36
C THR A 105 -2.16 -24.81 -8.44
N ALA A 106 -0.88 -24.61 -8.10
CA ALA A 106 -0.47 -23.46 -7.29
C ALA A 106 -0.95 -22.14 -7.92
N GLY A 107 -0.87 -22.00 -9.25
CA GLY A 107 -1.39 -20.84 -9.99
C GLY A 107 -2.89 -20.65 -9.81
N ASN A 108 -3.71 -21.70 -9.99
CA ASN A 108 -5.17 -21.55 -9.83
C ASN A 108 -5.57 -21.14 -8.41
N HIS A 109 -4.92 -21.71 -7.39
CA HIS A 109 -5.13 -21.30 -6.01
C HIS A 109 -4.67 -19.86 -5.75
N LEU A 110 -3.55 -19.41 -6.32
CA LEU A 110 -3.10 -18.02 -6.22
C LEU A 110 -4.09 -17.04 -6.87
N ALA A 111 -4.65 -17.39 -8.04
CA ALA A 111 -5.69 -16.58 -8.69
C ALA A 111 -6.94 -16.45 -7.81
N ALA A 112 -7.43 -17.57 -7.26
CA ALA A 112 -8.55 -17.58 -6.34
C ALA A 112 -8.26 -16.75 -5.09
N ALA A 113 -7.11 -16.96 -4.45
CA ALA A 113 -6.68 -16.21 -3.28
C ALA A 113 -6.61 -14.70 -3.56
N ALA A 114 -6.04 -14.31 -4.70
CA ALA A 114 -5.94 -12.93 -5.13
C ALA A 114 -7.30 -12.26 -5.35
N ALA A 115 -8.29 -13.00 -5.85
CA ALA A 115 -9.66 -12.53 -6.04
C ALA A 115 -10.42 -12.38 -4.71
N HIS A 116 -10.32 -13.36 -3.80
CA HIS A 116 -10.96 -13.30 -2.49
C HIS A 116 -10.40 -12.20 -1.60
N ARG A 117 -9.09 -11.91 -1.66
CA ARG A 117 -8.47 -10.85 -0.85
C ARG A 117 -8.78 -9.43 -1.30
N LYS A 118 -9.38 -9.22 -2.50
CA LYS A 118 -9.60 -7.87 -3.03
C LYS A 118 -10.42 -7.06 -2.02
N PRO A 119 -10.13 -5.77 -1.76
CA PRO A 119 -10.77 -5.05 -0.65
C PRO A 119 -12.30 -4.94 -0.74
N TYR A 120 -12.87 -5.03 -1.95
CA TYR A 120 -14.31 -5.05 -2.19
C TYR A 120 -14.95 -6.45 -2.12
N VAL A 121 -14.15 -7.52 -1.99
CA VAL A 121 -14.60 -8.89 -1.69
C VAL A 121 -14.33 -9.18 -0.21
N SER A 122 -13.10 -8.96 0.24
CA SER A 122 -12.65 -9.03 1.63
C SER A 122 -12.91 -10.39 2.31
N ASP A 123 -12.97 -11.47 1.55
CA ASP A 123 -13.05 -12.83 2.08
C ASP A 123 -11.64 -13.34 2.38
N LEU A 124 -11.08 -12.80 3.44
CA LEU A 124 -9.69 -13.06 3.81
C LEU A 124 -9.48 -14.50 4.28
N THR A 125 -10.52 -15.16 4.82
CA THR A 125 -10.44 -16.56 5.25
C THR A 125 -10.31 -17.51 4.07
N ALA A 126 -11.15 -17.34 3.02
CA ALA A 126 -10.96 -18.12 1.79
C ALA A 126 -9.61 -17.81 1.12
N ALA A 127 -9.21 -16.53 1.14
CA ALA A 127 -7.93 -16.13 0.56
C ALA A 127 -6.72 -16.81 1.24
N VAL A 128 -6.65 -16.84 2.57
CA VAL A 128 -5.51 -17.48 3.28
C VAL A 128 -5.50 -18.99 3.04
N ASN A 129 -6.65 -19.66 3.04
CA ASN A 129 -6.74 -21.09 2.76
C ASN A 129 -6.22 -21.43 1.36
N HIS A 130 -6.55 -20.63 0.35
CA HIS A 130 -6.02 -20.82 -1.00
C HIS A 130 -4.52 -20.49 -1.10
N TYR A 131 -4.00 -19.47 -0.39
CA TYR A 131 -2.56 -19.22 -0.36
C TYR A 131 -1.78 -20.41 0.22
N GLU A 132 -2.31 -21.05 1.25
CA GLU A 132 -1.68 -22.23 1.85
C GLU A 132 -1.80 -23.48 0.99
N GLN A 133 -2.92 -23.68 0.30
CA GLN A 133 -3.04 -24.73 -0.72
C GLN A 133 -2.02 -24.51 -1.85
N ALA A 134 -1.86 -23.26 -2.31
CA ALA A 134 -0.83 -22.92 -3.29
C ALA A 134 0.58 -23.21 -2.76
N PHE A 135 0.86 -22.89 -1.50
CA PHE A 135 2.13 -23.18 -0.85
C PHE A 135 2.39 -24.68 -0.72
N ALA A 136 1.39 -25.48 -0.33
CA ALA A 136 1.52 -26.93 -0.24
C ALA A 136 1.87 -27.57 -1.59
N LEU A 137 1.28 -27.06 -2.68
CA LEU A 137 1.57 -27.51 -4.05
C LEU A 137 2.94 -27.03 -4.56
N ASN A 138 3.38 -25.83 -4.15
CA ASN A 138 4.68 -25.28 -4.51
C ASN A 138 5.27 -24.41 -3.39
N PRO A 139 6.05 -25.00 -2.46
CA PRO A 139 6.62 -24.28 -1.33
C PRO A 139 7.65 -23.20 -1.72
N LYS A 140 8.05 -23.15 -2.99
CA LYS A 140 8.99 -22.15 -3.53
C LYS A 140 8.29 -20.94 -4.15
N ASP A 141 6.95 -20.94 -4.25
CA ASP A 141 6.22 -19.79 -4.75
C ASP A 141 6.13 -18.70 -3.69
N LEU A 142 6.96 -17.66 -3.82
CA LEU A 142 7.03 -16.56 -2.86
C LEU A 142 5.72 -15.77 -2.76
N ARG A 143 4.82 -15.84 -3.76
CA ARG A 143 3.50 -15.20 -3.67
C ARG A 143 2.58 -15.93 -2.71
N ALA A 144 2.72 -17.26 -2.62
CA ALA A 144 1.99 -18.06 -1.64
C ALA A 144 2.47 -17.73 -0.22
N VAL A 145 3.79 -17.59 -0.03
CA VAL A 145 4.38 -17.18 1.25
C VAL A 145 3.97 -15.75 1.64
N GLU A 146 4.08 -14.78 0.72
CA GLU A 146 3.63 -13.39 0.95
C GLU A 146 2.13 -13.35 1.30
N GLY A 147 1.31 -14.08 0.54
CA GLY A 147 -0.14 -14.13 0.73
C GLY A 147 -0.55 -14.76 2.06
N ALA A 148 0.09 -15.87 2.46
CA ALA A 148 -0.14 -16.53 3.75
C ALA A 148 0.27 -15.62 4.92
N LEU A 149 1.44 -14.97 4.84
CA LEU A 149 1.88 -14.00 5.85
C LEU A 149 0.90 -12.83 5.97
N THR A 150 0.66 -12.11 4.87
CA THR A 150 -0.12 -10.87 4.87
C THR A 150 -1.61 -11.12 5.17
N THR A 151 -2.20 -12.19 4.63
CA THR A 151 -3.61 -12.51 4.88
C THR A 151 -3.81 -13.22 6.21
N GLY A 152 -2.84 -14.05 6.63
CA GLY A 152 -2.89 -14.78 7.88
C GLY A 152 -2.84 -13.86 9.10
N ALA A 153 -1.94 -12.86 9.09
CA ALA A 153 -1.84 -11.86 10.14
C ALA A 153 -3.11 -10.98 10.26
N ARG A 154 -3.85 -10.80 9.15
CA ARG A 154 -5.13 -10.06 9.12
C ARG A 154 -6.33 -10.88 9.61
N THR A 155 -6.30 -12.20 9.41
CA THR A 155 -7.41 -13.11 9.71
C THR A 155 -7.21 -13.81 11.04
N HIS A 156 -6.86 -15.09 11.03
CA HIS A 156 -6.78 -15.92 12.22
C HIS A 156 -5.70 -15.52 13.22
N PHE A 157 -4.70 -14.73 12.81
CA PHE A 157 -3.62 -14.31 13.69
C PHE A 157 -2.88 -15.49 14.35
N ASP A 158 -2.79 -16.61 13.61
CA ASP A 158 -2.13 -17.86 14.00
C ASP A 158 -0.66 -17.82 13.56
N TRP A 159 0.20 -17.36 14.47
CA TRP A 159 1.64 -17.24 14.21
C TRP A 159 2.34 -18.57 13.96
N PRO A 160 2.01 -19.68 14.65
CA PRO A 160 2.57 -21.00 14.33
C PRO A 160 2.31 -21.41 12.87
N ARG A 161 1.08 -21.19 12.39
CA ARG A 161 0.68 -21.51 11.01
C ARG A 161 1.40 -20.61 10.00
N ILE A 162 1.50 -19.31 10.26
CA ILE A 162 2.26 -18.37 9.43
C ILE A 162 3.74 -18.77 9.37
N TRP A 163 4.35 -19.10 10.51
CA TRP A 163 5.76 -19.45 10.60
C TRP A 163 6.09 -20.74 9.86
N THR A 164 5.17 -21.71 9.85
CA THR A 164 5.31 -22.95 9.08
C THR A 164 5.58 -22.68 7.60
N VAL A 165 4.96 -21.62 7.05
CA VAL A 165 5.13 -21.18 5.67
C VAL A 165 6.41 -20.35 5.51
N VAL A 166 6.67 -19.40 6.41
CA VAL A 166 7.80 -18.45 6.29
C VAL A 166 9.16 -19.11 6.52
N GLN A 167 9.26 -20.10 7.42
CA GLN A 167 10.55 -20.71 7.80
C GLN A 167 11.26 -21.45 6.64
N VAL A 168 10.59 -21.70 5.51
CA VAL A 168 11.28 -22.25 4.32
C VAL A 168 12.29 -21.27 3.72
N LEU A 169 12.20 -20.00 4.10
CA LEU A 169 13.07 -18.91 3.66
C LEU A 169 14.33 -18.75 4.53
N LEU A 170 14.50 -19.55 5.59
CA LEU A 170 15.69 -19.49 6.43
C LEU A 170 16.95 -19.75 5.58
N PRO A 171 17.99 -18.90 5.72
CA PRO A 171 19.18 -19.01 4.89
C PRO A 171 19.95 -20.28 5.21
N ARG A 172 20.51 -20.94 4.20
CA ARG A 172 21.28 -22.19 4.39
C ARG A 172 22.76 -21.97 4.69
N ARG A 173 23.23 -20.73 4.58
CA ARG A 173 24.64 -20.31 4.68
C ARG A 173 24.72 -18.95 5.37
N GLY A 174 25.91 -18.57 5.82
CA GLY A 174 26.16 -17.31 6.51
C GLY A 174 26.10 -17.42 8.03
N PRO A 175 26.34 -16.30 8.74
CA PRO A 175 26.39 -16.26 10.20
C PRO A 175 25.04 -16.58 10.86
N VAL A 176 23.94 -16.16 10.22
CA VAL A 176 22.56 -16.43 10.64
C VAL A 176 21.93 -17.57 9.85
N ARG A 177 22.67 -18.65 9.55
CA ARG A 177 22.13 -19.83 8.83
C ARG A 177 21.13 -20.63 9.66
N ALA A 178 20.21 -21.35 9.02
CA ALA A 178 19.28 -22.26 9.67
C ALA A 178 19.99 -23.22 10.64
N GLY A 179 19.37 -23.46 11.81
CA GLY A 179 19.91 -24.31 12.87
C GLY A 179 20.90 -23.61 13.83
N THR A 180 21.10 -22.29 13.72
CA THR A 180 21.81 -21.50 14.73
C THR A 180 20.88 -21.09 15.87
N ARG A 181 21.45 -20.82 17.06
CA ARG A 181 20.74 -20.25 18.22
C ARG A 181 19.88 -19.02 17.88
N PHE A 182 20.30 -18.21 16.92
CA PHE A 182 19.53 -17.07 16.42
C PHE A 182 18.09 -17.46 16.02
N TRP A 183 17.94 -18.56 15.27
CA TRP A 183 16.65 -19.03 14.80
C TRP A 183 15.87 -19.80 15.84
N ASP A 184 16.53 -20.46 16.79
CA ASP A 184 15.84 -21.14 17.89
C ASP A 184 15.07 -20.11 18.73
N VAL A 185 15.70 -18.98 19.06
CA VAL A 185 15.08 -17.89 19.81
C VAL A 185 14.01 -17.16 19.00
N LEU A 186 14.28 -16.82 17.74
CA LEU A 186 13.28 -16.15 16.91
C LEU A 186 12.07 -17.02 16.61
N SER A 187 12.26 -18.31 16.34
CA SER A 187 11.14 -19.24 16.08
C SER A 187 10.24 -19.36 17.31
N ALA A 188 10.79 -19.25 18.52
CA ALA A 188 10.01 -19.26 19.75
C ALA A 188 9.06 -18.05 19.87
N LEU A 189 9.35 -16.92 19.21
CA LEU A 189 8.40 -15.80 19.15
C LEU A 189 7.15 -16.15 18.36
N PHE A 190 7.24 -17.06 17.39
CA PHE A 190 6.12 -17.42 16.53
C PHE A 190 5.20 -18.48 17.11
N THR A 191 5.35 -18.87 18.39
CA THR A 191 4.25 -19.51 19.11
C THR A 191 3.11 -18.52 19.29
N GLN A 192 1.88 -18.97 19.52
CA GLN A 192 0.75 -18.05 19.70
C GLN A 192 0.98 -17.10 20.89
N THR A 193 1.42 -17.68 22.01
CA THR A 193 1.77 -16.97 23.24
C THR A 193 3.23 -17.31 23.58
N PRO A 194 4.20 -16.48 23.15
CA PRO A 194 5.60 -16.73 23.42
C PRO A 194 5.90 -16.54 24.90
N ASP A 195 6.88 -17.30 25.40
CA ASP A 195 7.41 -17.11 26.74
C ASP A 195 7.95 -15.67 26.88
N PRO A 196 7.54 -14.91 27.93
CA PRO A 196 7.97 -13.54 28.15
C PRO A 196 9.49 -13.33 28.10
N ASP A 197 10.29 -14.34 28.46
CA ASP A 197 11.75 -14.26 28.42
C ASP A 197 12.33 -14.32 26.99
N MET A 198 11.56 -14.80 26.01
CA MET A 198 12.02 -14.91 24.63
C MET A 198 12.10 -13.56 23.94
N LEU A 199 11.22 -12.62 24.29
CA LEU A 199 11.15 -11.33 23.63
C LEU A 199 12.39 -10.45 23.87
N PRO A 200 12.86 -10.25 25.12
CA PRO A 200 14.14 -9.56 25.36
C PRO A 200 15.34 -10.25 24.71
N ARG A 201 15.36 -11.60 24.71
CA ARG A 201 16.45 -12.37 24.09
C ARG A 201 16.47 -12.20 22.57
N ALA A 202 15.31 -12.25 21.94
CA ALA A 202 15.17 -12.02 20.50
C ALA A 202 15.60 -10.60 20.12
N LYS A 203 15.17 -9.57 20.87
CA LYS A 203 15.60 -8.18 20.66
C LYS A 203 17.12 -8.02 20.77
N ALA A 204 17.73 -8.64 21.78
CA ALA A 204 19.18 -8.61 21.94
C ALA A 204 19.91 -9.26 20.75
N LEU A 205 19.42 -10.40 20.26
CA LEU A 205 20.00 -11.09 19.09
C LEU A 205 19.81 -10.31 17.79
N LEU A 206 18.64 -9.69 17.57
CA LEU A 206 18.40 -8.84 16.41
C LEU A 206 19.35 -7.64 16.39
N LYS A 207 19.61 -7.04 17.57
CA LYS A 207 20.59 -5.96 17.73
C LYS A 207 22.02 -6.43 17.49
N GLU A 208 22.40 -7.58 18.04
CA GLU A 208 23.73 -8.19 17.83
C GLU A 208 24.00 -8.46 16.35
N HIS A 209 23.00 -8.95 15.61
CA HIS A 209 23.09 -9.29 14.19
C HIS A 209 22.58 -8.19 13.25
N ARG A 210 22.50 -6.93 13.69
CA ARG A 210 21.91 -5.83 12.90
C ARG A 210 22.50 -5.71 11.49
N GLU A 211 23.81 -5.88 11.36
CA GLU A 211 24.52 -5.79 10.08
C GLU A 211 24.29 -7.01 9.16
N ASP A 212 23.89 -8.16 9.73
CA ASP A 212 23.55 -9.37 8.98
C ASP A 212 22.08 -9.37 8.50
N LEU A 213 21.19 -8.62 9.15
CA LEU A 213 19.75 -8.62 8.81
C LEU A 213 19.47 -8.25 7.35
N PRO A 214 20.14 -7.25 6.72
CA PRO A 214 19.94 -6.94 5.31
C PRO A 214 20.31 -8.09 4.37
N GLU A 215 21.02 -9.12 4.82
CA GLU A 215 21.31 -10.33 4.04
C GLU A 215 20.13 -11.30 3.97
N LEU A 216 19.17 -11.18 4.90
CA LEU A 216 18.01 -12.07 4.98
C LEU A 216 17.03 -11.86 3.82
N HIS A 217 16.17 -12.85 3.63
CA HIS A 217 15.10 -12.77 2.65
C HIS A 217 14.05 -11.73 3.09
N GLN A 218 13.60 -10.86 2.17
CA GLN A 218 12.67 -9.77 2.50
C GLN A 218 11.39 -10.25 3.22
N LEU A 219 10.76 -11.34 2.76
CA LEU A 219 9.56 -11.90 3.41
C LEU A 219 9.80 -12.41 4.84
N LEU A 220 11.04 -12.81 5.14
CA LEU A 220 11.43 -13.26 6.48
C LEU A 220 11.59 -12.05 7.42
N LEU A 221 12.21 -10.97 6.93
CA LEU A 221 12.27 -9.69 7.65
C LEU A 221 10.87 -9.13 7.90
N GLU A 222 9.98 -9.18 6.90
CA GLU A 222 8.59 -8.75 7.04
C GLU A 222 7.83 -9.55 8.11
N ALA A 223 8.01 -10.87 8.17
CA ALA A 223 7.38 -11.70 9.18
C ALA A 223 7.90 -11.38 10.59
N ILE A 224 9.21 -11.19 10.75
CA ILE A 224 9.82 -10.83 12.04
C ILE A 224 9.33 -9.45 12.49
N ALA A 225 9.37 -8.45 11.61
CA ALA A 225 8.90 -7.09 11.90
C ALA A 225 7.41 -7.08 12.30
N ALA A 226 6.57 -7.77 11.54
CA ALA A 226 5.16 -7.91 11.88
C ALA A 226 5.00 -8.58 13.24
N ARG A 227 5.69 -9.70 13.50
CA ARG A 227 5.55 -10.41 14.77
C ARG A 227 5.91 -9.53 15.97
N LEU A 228 7.00 -8.78 15.88
CA LEU A 228 7.42 -7.85 16.93
C LEU A 228 6.37 -6.77 17.19
N GLN A 229 5.84 -6.14 16.14
CA GLN A 229 4.82 -5.09 16.29
C GLN A 229 3.51 -5.62 16.91
N TYR A 230 3.11 -6.84 16.56
CA TYR A 230 1.97 -7.51 17.18
C TYR A 230 2.24 -7.99 18.62
N LEU A 231 3.50 -8.01 19.06
CA LEU A 231 3.91 -8.19 20.46
C LEU A 231 4.12 -6.84 21.17
N GLY A 232 3.71 -5.74 20.56
CA GLY A 232 3.86 -4.39 21.10
C GLY A 232 5.27 -3.81 21.01
N GLU A 233 6.19 -4.45 20.29
CA GLU A 233 7.59 -4.02 20.13
C GLU A 233 7.78 -3.27 18.82
N PHE A 234 7.17 -2.08 18.73
CA PHE A 234 7.19 -1.26 17.52
C PHE A 234 8.60 -0.82 17.14
N PHE A 235 9.40 -0.34 18.09
CA PHE A 235 10.76 0.12 17.86
C PHE A 235 11.62 -0.98 17.21
N ALA A 236 11.65 -2.16 17.82
CA ALA A 236 12.39 -3.30 17.29
C ALA A 236 11.83 -3.77 15.93
N GLY A 237 10.51 -3.75 15.77
CA GLY A 237 9.87 -4.07 14.49
C GLY A 237 10.29 -3.12 13.37
N PHE A 238 10.42 -1.82 13.66
CA PHE A 238 10.86 -0.81 12.70
C PHE A 238 12.35 -0.93 12.35
N GLU A 239 13.23 -1.24 13.31
CA GLU A 239 14.65 -1.53 13.01
C GLU A 239 14.79 -2.71 12.02
N VAL A 240 13.94 -3.73 12.14
CA VAL A 240 13.90 -4.85 11.18
C VAL A 240 13.39 -4.39 9.79
N ARG A 241 12.43 -3.46 9.74
CA ARG A 241 11.98 -2.86 8.47
C ARG A 241 13.06 -1.99 7.82
N GLU A 242 13.89 -1.28 8.59
CA GLU A 242 15.06 -0.57 8.04
C GLU A 242 16.03 -1.54 7.38
N ALA A 243 16.32 -2.68 8.02
CA ALA A 243 17.16 -3.71 7.43
C ALA A 243 16.55 -4.26 6.12
N ALA A 244 15.22 -4.40 6.05
CA ALA A 244 14.52 -4.76 4.84
C ALA A 244 14.63 -3.68 3.74
N ALA A 245 14.58 -2.39 4.09
CA ALA A 245 14.81 -1.31 3.13
C ALA A 245 16.25 -1.33 2.59
N ARG A 246 17.25 -1.58 3.44
CA ARG A 246 18.65 -1.74 3.01
C ARG A 246 18.83 -2.94 2.08
N ASN A 247 18.19 -4.06 2.40
CA ASN A 247 18.13 -5.24 1.53
C ASN A 247 17.59 -4.86 0.13
N ARG A 248 16.50 -4.10 0.08
CA ARG A 248 15.88 -3.66 -1.18
C ARG A 248 16.79 -2.76 -2.01
N ILE A 249 17.49 -1.81 -1.39
CA ILE A 249 18.47 -0.96 -2.08
C ILE A 249 19.56 -1.83 -2.70
N ARG A 250 20.14 -2.75 -1.93
CA ARG A 250 21.18 -3.66 -2.42
C ARG A 250 20.72 -4.50 -3.61
N GLU A 251 19.47 -4.93 -3.64
CA GLU A 251 18.92 -5.71 -4.75
C GLU A 251 18.71 -4.88 -6.02
N LEU A 252 18.29 -3.61 -5.89
CA LEU A 252 17.80 -2.80 -7.02
C LEU A 252 18.73 -1.67 -7.47
N ALA A 253 19.57 -1.13 -6.58
CA ALA A 253 20.41 0.02 -6.88
C ALA A 253 21.52 -0.35 -7.87
N GLY A 254 21.78 0.53 -8.85
CA GLY A 254 22.87 0.36 -9.81
C GLY A 254 22.63 -0.70 -10.90
N ILE A 255 21.39 -1.18 -11.08
CA ILE A 255 20.99 -2.01 -12.23
C ILE A 255 19.86 -1.35 -13.01
N PRO A 256 19.70 -1.67 -14.31
CA PRO A 256 18.48 -1.32 -15.01
C PRO A 256 17.28 -2.06 -14.41
N LEU A 257 16.18 -1.35 -14.26
CA LEU A 257 14.92 -1.81 -13.70
C LEU A 257 13.90 -2.03 -14.81
N GLU A 258 13.17 -3.13 -14.71
CA GLU A 258 12.27 -3.59 -15.78
C GLU A 258 10.99 -2.74 -15.89
N SER A 259 10.52 -2.15 -14.79
CA SER A 259 9.25 -1.42 -14.74
C SER A 259 9.26 -0.34 -13.66
N GLY A 260 8.32 0.60 -13.74
CA GLY A 260 8.13 1.64 -12.71
C GLY A 260 7.72 1.08 -11.34
N ILE A 261 7.24 -0.17 -11.25
CA ILE A 261 7.02 -0.86 -9.96
C ILE A 261 8.35 -1.09 -9.25
N TRP A 262 9.40 -1.52 -9.95
CA TRP A 262 10.72 -1.68 -9.34
C TRP A 262 11.33 -0.33 -8.97
N LEU A 263 11.12 0.70 -9.79
CA LEU A 263 11.50 2.06 -9.45
C LEU A 263 10.82 2.53 -8.16
N LYS A 264 9.50 2.31 -8.03
CA LYS A 264 8.74 2.60 -6.82
C LYS A 264 9.36 1.94 -5.58
N HIS A 265 9.73 0.65 -5.68
CA HIS A 265 10.35 -0.05 -4.56
C HIS A 265 11.72 0.49 -4.18
N LEU A 266 12.55 0.86 -5.16
CA LEU A 266 13.86 1.47 -4.91
C LEU A 266 13.72 2.85 -4.26
N LEU A 267 12.89 3.73 -4.84
CA LEU A 267 12.64 5.06 -4.30
C LEU A 267 11.98 4.99 -2.92
N GLY A 268 11.03 4.08 -2.72
CA GLY A 268 10.42 3.88 -1.41
C GLY A 268 11.42 3.45 -0.34
N ALA A 269 12.39 2.59 -0.69
CA ALA A 269 13.46 2.19 0.24
C ALA A 269 14.39 3.36 0.59
N TYR A 270 14.77 4.19 -0.40
CA TYR A 270 15.54 5.41 -0.13
C TYR A 270 14.77 6.40 0.75
N ALA A 271 13.47 6.61 0.47
CA ALA A 271 12.60 7.46 1.27
C ALA A 271 12.45 6.94 2.71
N TYR A 272 12.39 5.61 2.89
CA TYR A 272 12.27 4.98 4.21
C TYR A 272 13.51 5.16 5.09
N LEU A 273 14.69 5.22 4.47
CA LEU A 273 15.98 5.35 5.15
C LEU A 273 16.48 6.80 5.18
N ASP A 274 15.66 7.75 4.74
CA ASP A 274 16.00 9.17 4.67
C ASP A 274 17.27 9.45 3.84
N GLU A 275 17.51 8.65 2.80
CA GLU A 275 18.61 8.82 1.83
C GLU A 275 18.25 9.86 0.76
N ASP A 276 17.99 11.10 1.19
CA ASP A 276 17.42 12.17 0.34
C ASP A 276 18.23 12.45 -0.94
N GLN A 277 19.56 12.35 -0.87
CA GLN A 277 20.44 12.57 -2.02
C GLN A 277 20.25 11.49 -3.09
N GLN A 278 20.28 10.22 -2.69
CA GLN A 278 20.09 9.06 -3.56
C GLN A 278 18.67 9.00 -4.09
N LEU A 279 17.68 9.32 -3.25
CA LEU A 279 16.27 9.43 -3.61
C LEU A 279 16.09 10.44 -4.77
N ARG A 280 16.60 11.65 -4.59
CA ARG A 280 16.53 12.72 -5.60
C ARG A 280 17.26 12.33 -6.88
N ALA A 281 18.50 11.88 -6.78
CA ALA A 281 19.31 11.52 -7.95
C ALA A 281 18.66 10.39 -8.77
N THR A 282 18.08 9.40 -8.09
CA THR A 282 17.37 8.28 -8.74
C THR A 282 16.06 8.73 -9.37
N ALA A 283 15.31 9.65 -8.75
CA ALA A 283 14.07 10.18 -9.33
C ALA A 283 14.32 11.06 -10.56
N GLU A 284 15.39 11.87 -10.55
CA GLU A 284 15.80 12.70 -11.69
C GLU A 284 16.35 11.87 -12.87
N LYS A 285 17.01 10.75 -12.58
CA LYS A 285 17.58 9.83 -13.59
C LYS A 285 17.13 8.40 -13.32
N PRO A 286 15.86 8.07 -13.55
CA PRO A 286 15.31 6.79 -13.17
C PRO A 286 15.92 5.66 -14.01
N PRO A 287 16.39 4.56 -13.39
CA PRO A 287 17.03 3.45 -14.11
C PRO A 287 16.03 2.54 -14.84
N VAL A 288 14.94 3.08 -15.39
CA VAL A 288 13.91 2.36 -16.16
C VAL A 288 13.90 2.83 -17.61
N ASP A 289 13.28 2.05 -18.51
CA ASP A 289 13.07 2.45 -19.90
C ASP A 289 11.91 3.45 -20.04
N THR A 290 12.22 4.74 -20.00
CA THR A 290 11.24 5.83 -20.18
C THR A 290 10.78 6.04 -21.62
N SER A 291 11.21 5.19 -22.57
CA SER A 291 10.66 5.20 -23.93
C SER A 291 9.29 4.52 -24.04
N ASP A 292 8.87 3.84 -22.98
CA ASP A 292 7.51 3.34 -22.78
C ASP A 292 6.63 4.40 -22.11
N PRO A 293 5.51 4.84 -22.74
CA PRO A 293 4.65 5.88 -22.18
C PRO A 293 4.14 5.56 -20.78
N ARG A 294 3.81 4.29 -20.49
CA ARG A 294 3.36 3.88 -19.16
C ARG A 294 4.47 4.03 -18.12
N THR A 295 5.66 3.52 -18.42
CA THR A 295 6.83 3.65 -17.53
C THR A 295 7.25 5.11 -17.33
N LEU A 296 7.19 5.94 -18.38
CA LEU A 296 7.44 7.38 -18.28
C LEU A 296 6.46 8.04 -17.32
N LEU A 297 5.17 7.75 -17.46
CA LEU A 297 4.12 8.28 -16.60
C LEU A 297 4.32 7.88 -15.13
N GLN A 298 4.68 6.61 -14.89
CA GLN A 298 5.01 6.12 -13.55
C GLN A 298 6.23 6.86 -12.96
N ALA A 299 7.29 7.07 -13.76
CA ALA A 299 8.49 7.76 -13.32
C ALA A 299 8.22 9.24 -12.99
N GLN A 300 7.46 9.95 -13.83
CA GLN A 300 7.05 11.34 -13.58
C GLN A 300 6.23 11.48 -12.31
N LYS A 301 5.29 10.56 -12.08
CA LYS A 301 4.49 10.52 -10.87
C LYS A 301 5.38 10.33 -9.63
N LEU A 302 6.30 9.34 -9.67
CA LEU A 302 7.22 9.09 -8.56
C LEU A 302 8.19 10.26 -8.32
N GLN A 303 8.61 10.96 -9.36
CA GLN A 303 9.39 12.19 -9.23
C GLN A 303 8.60 13.28 -8.50
N ALA A 304 7.31 13.45 -8.82
CA ALA A 304 6.44 14.39 -8.13
C ALA A 304 6.25 14.01 -6.64
N ASP A 305 6.17 12.72 -6.33
CA ASP A 305 6.13 12.25 -4.94
C ASP A 305 7.42 12.54 -4.17
N VAL A 306 8.59 12.42 -4.84
CA VAL A 306 9.89 12.73 -4.23
C VAL A 306 10.02 14.22 -3.95
N ALA A 307 9.54 15.06 -4.86
CA ALA A 307 9.46 16.51 -4.62
C ALA A 307 8.56 16.82 -3.41
N LEU A 308 7.38 16.20 -3.34
CA LEU A 308 6.47 16.39 -2.21
C LEU A 308 7.12 16.01 -0.88
N LEU A 309 7.80 14.86 -0.81
CA LEU A 309 8.49 14.42 0.42
C LEU A 309 9.54 15.43 0.91
N ARG A 310 10.07 16.26 0.00
CA ARG A 310 11.03 17.34 0.27
C ARG A 310 10.37 18.69 0.56
N GLY A 311 9.04 18.73 0.69
CA GLY A 311 8.27 19.95 0.93
C GLY A 311 7.88 20.73 -0.34
N GLU A 312 8.15 20.19 -1.53
CA GLU A 312 7.88 20.86 -2.81
C GLU A 312 6.56 20.34 -3.41
N VAL A 313 5.45 21.06 -3.23
CA VAL A 313 4.11 20.62 -3.69
C VAL A 313 3.85 20.86 -5.19
N ALA A 314 4.50 21.87 -5.80
CA ALA A 314 4.20 22.29 -7.18
C ALA A 314 4.35 21.18 -8.24
N PRO A 315 5.35 20.26 -8.16
CA PRO A 315 5.44 19.13 -9.09
C PRO A 315 4.25 18.16 -9.00
N LEU A 316 3.73 17.91 -7.79
CA LEU A 316 2.53 17.09 -7.60
C LEU A 316 1.31 17.75 -8.27
N GLN A 317 1.09 19.03 -8.02
CA GLN A 317 -0.02 19.80 -8.58
C GLN A 317 0.05 19.84 -10.12
N SER A 318 1.24 20.10 -10.66
CA SER A 318 1.48 20.11 -12.11
C SER A 318 1.21 18.75 -12.74
N HIS A 319 1.70 17.66 -12.11
CA HIS A 319 1.43 16.31 -12.58
C HIS A 319 -0.07 15.98 -12.53
N ALA A 320 -0.74 16.31 -11.43
CA ALA A 320 -2.18 16.08 -11.27
C ALA A 320 -2.99 16.84 -12.31
N GLN A 321 -2.67 18.11 -12.58
CA GLN A 321 -3.34 18.93 -13.59
C GLN A 321 -3.18 18.33 -14.99
N GLN A 322 -1.95 18.02 -15.41
CA GLN A 322 -1.68 17.38 -16.70
C GLN A 322 -2.49 16.08 -16.87
N ARG A 323 -2.64 15.31 -15.79
CA ARG A 323 -3.42 14.07 -15.79
C ARG A 323 -4.92 14.30 -15.88
N ARG A 324 -5.46 15.36 -15.27
CA ARG A 324 -6.86 15.78 -15.41
C ARG A 324 -7.16 16.26 -16.83
N ASP A 325 -6.24 17.03 -17.43
CA ASP A 325 -6.37 17.51 -18.81
C ASP A 325 -6.36 16.36 -19.82
N ALA A 326 -5.53 15.33 -19.59
CA ALA A 326 -5.42 14.17 -20.46
C ALA A 326 -6.57 13.17 -20.33
N MET A 327 -7.20 13.07 -19.14
CA MET A 327 -8.27 12.11 -18.88
C MET A 327 -9.15 12.63 -17.76
N ARG A 328 -10.41 12.95 -18.04
CA ARG A 328 -11.38 13.34 -17.01
C ARG A 328 -11.85 12.12 -16.21
N LEU A 329 -11.95 12.26 -14.89
CA LEU A 329 -12.55 11.24 -14.03
C LEU A 329 -13.84 11.76 -13.38
N PRO A 330 -14.78 10.87 -13.02
CA PRO A 330 -15.99 11.25 -12.31
C PRO A 330 -15.68 12.08 -11.06
N GLY A 331 -16.38 13.21 -10.89
CA GLY A 331 -16.33 14.04 -9.69
C GLY A 331 -15.08 14.93 -9.51
N GLU A 332 -14.13 14.97 -10.46
CA GLU A 332 -12.91 15.79 -10.30
C GLU A 332 -13.11 17.29 -10.49
N GLU A 333 -13.93 17.70 -11.47
CA GLU A 333 -14.29 19.11 -11.67
C GLU A 333 -14.93 19.65 -10.40
N GLY A 334 -15.93 18.91 -9.90
CA GLY A 334 -16.60 19.22 -8.65
C GLY A 334 -15.73 19.12 -7.39
N MET A 335 -14.59 18.42 -7.42
CA MET A 335 -13.62 18.43 -6.33
C MET A 335 -12.75 19.69 -6.39
N SER A 336 -12.36 20.09 -7.60
CA SER A 336 -11.57 21.30 -7.84
C SER A 336 -12.34 22.54 -7.40
N GLU A 337 -13.62 22.64 -7.76
CA GLU A 337 -14.53 23.72 -7.32
C GLU A 337 -14.62 23.86 -5.81
N VAL A 338 -14.60 22.72 -5.09
CA VAL A 338 -14.73 22.71 -3.63
C VAL A 338 -13.40 23.02 -2.94
N VAL A 339 -12.25 22.61 -3.48
CA VAL A 339 -10.96 22.67 -2.75
C VAL A 339 -10.06 23.82 -3.20
N GLU A 340 -10.09 24.21 -4.47
CA GLU A 340 -9.13 25.16 -5.05
C GLU A 340 -9.22 26.54 -4.37
N GLY A 341 -8.07 27.01 -3.87
CA GLY A 341 -7.97 28.29 -3.16
C GLY A 341 -8.75 28.35 -1.84
N LYS A 342 -9.26 27.23 -1.32
CA LYS A 342 -10.01 27.18 -0.06
C LYS A 342 -9.12 26.87 1.13
N ARG A 343 -9.54 27.33 2.31
CA ARG A 343 -9.03 26.87 3.61
C ARG A 343 -9.78 25.60 3.99
N VAL A 344 -9.06 24.50 4.13
CA VAL A 344 -9.66 23.17 4.35
C VAL A 344 -9.26 22.64 5.72
N ALA A 345 -10.25 22.27 6.53
CA ALA A 345 -10.06 21.53 7.78
C ALA A 345 -10.18 20.02 7.52
N VAL A 346 -9.14 19.26 7.82
CA VAL A 346 -9.12 17.80 7.80
C VAL A 346 -9.23 17.30 9.23
N VAL A 347 -10.30 16.57 9.54
CA VAL A 347 -10.57 16.10 10.90
C VAL A 347 -10.46 14.58 10.96
N GLY A 348 -9.55 14.11 11.79
CA GLY A 348 -9.30 12.71 12.03
C GLY A 348 -10.37 12.05 12.92
N PRO A 349 -10.20 10.74 13.19
CA PRO A 349 -11.24 9.91 13.79
C PRO A 349 -11.20 9.83 15.32
N VAL A 350 -10.33 10.59 16.00
CA VAL A 350 -10.27 10.54 17.47
C VAL A 350 -11.18 11.59 18.11
N SER A 351 -11.50 11.40 19.39
CA SER A 351 -12.22 12.40 20.18
C SER A 351 -11.46 13.72 20.13
N GLY A 352 -12.19 14.82 19.95
CA GLY A 352 -11.58 16.11 19.65
C GLY A 352 -11.21 16.93 20.87
N ASP A 353 -10.40 17.97 20.63
CA ASP A 353 -9.81 18.82 21.68
C ASP A 353 -10.66 20.07 22.00
N GLY A 354 -11.98 20.00 21.77
CA GLY A 354 -12.86 21.17 21.94
C GLY A 354 -12.68 22.24 20.86
N LEU A 355 -12.21 21.87 19.65
CA LEU A 355 -11.91 22.78 18.55
C LEU A 355 -13.04 22.89 17.51
N GLY A 356 -14.26 22.48 17.86
CA GLY A 356 -15.39 22.42 16.93
C GLY A 356 -15.69 23.76 16.25
N GLU A 357 -15.73 24.86 17.00
CA GLU A 357 -15.98 26.20 16.43
C GLU A 357 -14.88 26.64 15.45
N LEU A 358 -13.62 26.34 15.75
CA LEU A 358 -12.50 26.64 14.86
C LEU A 358 -12.59 25.81 13.58
N ILE A 359 -12.90 24.51 13.67
CA ILE A 359 -13.11 23.63 12.52
C ILE A 359 -14.22 24.19 11.62
N GLU A 360 -15.33 24.64 12.21
CA GLU A 360 -16.46 25.20 11.48
C GLU A 360 -16.16 26.54 10.81
N SER A 361 -15.07 27.22 11.17
CA SER A 361 -14.65 28.47 10.54
C SER A 361 -13.93 28.31 9.19
N TYR A 362 -13.56 27.07 8.81
CA TYR A 362 -12.91 26.79 7.53
C TYR A 362 -13.91 26.81 6.37
N ASP A 363 -13.44 27.03 5.15
CA ASP A 363 -14.33 27.03 3.98
C ASP A 363 -14.88 25.62 3.71
N VAL A 364 -14.05 24.59 3.92
CA VAL A 364 -14.35 23.19 3.63
C VAL A 364 -13.95 22.32 4.81
N VAL A 365 -14.83 21.40 5.20
CA VAL A 365 -14.56 20.41 6.24
C VAL A 365 -14.51 18.99 5.66
N VAL A 366 -13.38 18.32 5.87
CA VAL A 366 -13.07 16.99 5.33
C VAL A 366 -12.93 15.97 6.44
N ARG A 367 -13.50 14.78 6.25
CA ARG A 367 -13.52 13.70 7.25
C ARG A 367 -13.28 12.33 6.63
N THR A 368 -12.92 11.35 7.46
CA THR A 368 -12.78 9.94 7.07
C THR A 368 -14.11 9.17 7.00
N ARG A 369 -15.24 9.83 7.32
CA ARG A 369 -16.63 9.40 7.14
C ARG A 369 -17.52 10.65 7.13
N HIS A 370 -18.76 10.56 6.64
CA HIS A 370 -19.67 11.70 6.68
C HIS A 370 -20.09 12.07 8.11
N ALA A 371 -20.26 11.08 8.99
CA ALA A 371 -20.52 11.28 10.41
C ALA A 371 -19.24 11.71 11.15
N ALA A 372 -19.36 12.73 11.99
CA ALA A 372 -18.27 13.20 12.85
C ALA A 372 -17.91 12.16 13.91
N ALA A 373 -16.62 12.12 14.28
CA ALA A 373 -16.11 11.35 15.40
C ALA A 373 -16.06 12.26 16.64
N GLY A 374 -16.87 11.96 17.67
CA GLY A 374 -16.99 12.81 18.85
C GLY A 374 -18.19 13.77 18.80
N GLY A 375 -18.29 14.65 19.80
CA GLY A 375 -19.39 15.62 19.90
C GLY A 375 -19.17 16.91 19.10
N ASP A 376 -20.23 17.68 18.85
CA ASP A 376 -20.20 18.94 18.08
C ASP A 376 -19.16 19.94 18.61
N ALA A 377 -19.04 20.09 19.93
CA ALA A 377 -18.05 20.99 20.54
C ALA A 377 -16.60 20.55 20.27
N GLU A 378 -16.36 19.25 20.10
CA GLU A 378 -15.03 18.66 19.94
C GLU A 378 -14.57 18.63 18.49
N ALA A 379 -15.48 18.29 17.57
CA ALA A 379 -15.15 17.98 16.17
C ALA A 379 -15.91 18.83 15.14
N GLY A 380 -16.87 19.65 15.58
CA GLY A 380 -17.84 20.28 14.69
C GLY A 380 -18.84 19.28 14.12
N ARG A 381 -19.86 19.79 13.44
CA ARG A 381 -20.98 19.00 12.89
C ARG A 381 -20.96 18.87 11.37
N ARG A 382 -20.35 19.84 10.67
CA ARG A 382 -20.34 19.93 9.21
C ARG A 382 -19.37 18.91 8.60
N THR A 383 -19.75 18.37 7.45
CA THR A 383 -18.86 17.59 6.59
C THR A 383 -19.14 17.96 5.13
N ASP A 384 -18.17 18.52 4.44
CA ASP A 384 -18.29 18.84 3.01
C ASP A 384 -17.76 17.70 2.12
N ILE A 385 -16.68 17.05 2.56
CA ILE A 385 -16.06 15.92 1.84
C ILE A 385 -15.82 14.74 2.80
N ALA A 386 -16.29 13.56 2.42
CA ALA A 386 -16.10 12.33 3.19
C ALA A 386 -15.22 11.31 2.43
N TYR A 387 -14.10 10.89 3.02
CA TYR A 387 -13.20 9.89 2.45
C TYR A 387 -13.47 8.52 3.04
N TYR A 388 -13.93 7.59 2.22
CA TYR A 388 -14.25 6.25 2.68
C TYR A 388 -13.08 5.30 2.48
N ALA A 389 -12.77 4.53 3.52
CA ALA A 389 -12.04 3.30 3.29
C ALA A 389 -12.94 2.36 2.49
N GLY A 390 -12.32 1.64 1.56
CA GLY A 390 -13.02 0.93 0.51
C GLY A 390 -14.15 0.00 0.96
N ARG A 391 -13.92 -0.76 2.03
CA ARG A 391 -14.92 -1.68 2.60
C ARG A 391 -16.13 -0.95 3.17
N ASP A 392 -15.93 0.23 3.76
CA ASP A 392 -17.01 0.98 4.40
C ASP A 392 -17.95 1.58 3.35
N LEU A 393 -17.42 2.11 2.26
CA LEU A 393 -18.24 2.65 1.17
C LEU A 393 -19.20 1.60 0.61
N LEU A 394 -18.71 0.38 0.35
CA LEU A 394 -19.55 -0.66 -0.25
C LEU A 394 -20.51 -1.29 0.76
N ARG A 395 -20.09 -1.44 2.02
CA ARG A 395 -20.97 -1.96 3.09
C ARG A 395 -22.13 -1.00 3.35
N ASP A 396 -21.84 0.29 3.43
CA ASP A 396 -22.79 1.33 3.85
C ASP A 396 -23.32 2.14 2.65
N PHE A 397 -23.22 1.62 1.42
CA PHE A 397 -23.44 2.39 0.20
C PHE A 397 -24.81 3.08 0.15
N LEU A 398 -25.87 2.39 0.58
CA LEU A 398 -27.23 2.95 0.60
C LEU A 398 -27.35 4.14 1.57
N GLU A 399 -26.75 4.02 2.75
CA GLU A 399 -26.73 5.10 3.75
C GLU A 399 -25.91 6.29 3.24
N VAL A 400 -24.75 6.03 2.65
CA VAL A 400 -23.89 7.06 2.06
C VAL A 400 -24.60 7.76 0.90
N SER A 401 -25.31 7.04 0.04
CA SER A 401 -26.08 7.61 -1.07
C SER A 401 -27.20 8.51 -0.56
N ALA A 402 -27.98 8.05 0.42
CA ALA A 402 -29.06 8.84 1.00
C ALA A 402 -28.54 10.13 1.67
N ALA A 403 -27.40 10.05 2.36
CA ALA A 403 -26.74 11.22 2.94
C ALA A 403 -26.24 12.19 1.85
N ALA A 404 -25.65 11.69 0.77
CA ALA A 404 -25.21 12.52 -0.35
C ALA A 404 -26.38 13.22 -1.06
N GLU A 405 -27.45 12.47 -1.35
CA GLU A 405 -28.64 12.94 -2.07
C GLU A 405 -29.44 13.97 -1.26
N SER A 406 -29.40 13.88 0.07
CA SER A 406 -29.99 14.88 0.97
C SER A 406 -29.09 16.10 1.21
N GLY A 407 -27.88 16.12 0.63
CA GLY A 407 -26.94 17.24 0.74
C GLY A 407 -26.19 17.31 2.07
N VAL A 408 -26.09 16.20 2.83
CA VAL A 408 -25.30 16.15 4.09
C VAL A 408 -23.83 16.46 3.83
N PHE A 409 -23.32 16.07 2.67
CA PHE A 409 -21.99 16.39 2.19
C PHE A 409 -22.01 16.61 0.68
N GLN A 410 -21.01 17.32 0.15
CA GLN A 410 -20.92 17.63 -1.27
C GLN A 410 -20.25 16.50 -2.06
N ARG A 411 -19.22 15.85 -1.48
CA ARG A 411 -18.45 14.78 -2.13
C ARG A 411 -18.11 13.63 -1.21
N ALA A 412 -18.19 12.42 -1.72
CA ALA A 412 -17.53 11.24 -1.18
C ALA A 412 -16.30 10.91 -2.04
N VAL A 413 -15.20 10.50 -1.40
CA VAL A 413 -13.98 10.05 -2.09
C VAL A 413 -13.70 8.59 -1.75
N THR A 414 -13.40 7.79 -2.77
CA THR A 414 -12.98 6.39 -2.64
C THR A 414 -11.57 6.18 -3.18
N ARG A 415 -11.00 5.00 -2.93
CA ARG A 415 -9.66 4.65 -3.43
C ARG A 415 -9.69 4.42 -4.95
N PRO A 416 -8.58 4.66 -5.66
CA PRO A 416 -8.55 4.57 -7.13
C PRO A 416 -9.05 3.21 -7.66
N PHE A 417 -8.62 2.10 -7.06
CA PHE A 417 -8.98 0.76 -7.54
C PHE A 417 -10.45 0.38 -7.36
N PHE A 418 -11.28 1.20 -6.69
CA PHE A 418 -12.72 0.97 -6.64
C PHE A 418 -13.41 1.26 -7.97
N ILE A 419 -12.73 1.88 -8.94
CA ILE A 419 -13.18 1.96 -10.34
C ILE A 419 -13.46 0.57 -10.94
N GLU A 420 -12.80 -0.46 -10.42
CA GLU A 420 -12.93 -1.85 -10.86
C GLU A 420 -13.94 -2.66 -10.02
N ALA A 421 -14.59 -2.03 -9.02
CA ALA A 421 -15.58 -2.69 -8.18
C ALA A 421 -16.83 -3.06 -8.99
N PRO A 422 -17.26 -4.34 -9.01
CA PRO A 422 -18.41 -4.76 -9.82
C PRO A 422 -19.73 -4.07 -9.46
N SER A 423 -19.87 -3.61 -8.21
CA SER A 423 -21.07 -2.97 -7.67
C SER A 423 -21.25 -1.50 -8.09
N LEU A 424 -20.23 -0.87 -8.68
CA LEU A 424 -20.26 0.53 -9.12
C LEU A 424 -20.27 0.60 -10.65
N GLN A 425 -21.35 0.12 -11.26
CA GLN A 425 -21.53 0.17 -12.73
C GLN A 425 -21.84 1.59 -13.21
N GLU A 426 -22.63 2.33 -12.44
CA GLU A 426 -22.92 3.74 -12.64
C GLU A 426 -22.23 4.56 -11.54
N TRP A 427 -21.51 5.61 -11.94
CA TRP A 427 -20.79 6.49 -11.02
C TRP A 427 -21.67 7.68 -10.65
N PRO A 428 -22.17 7.77 -9.40
CA PRO A 428 -22.98 8.91 -9.00
C PRO A 428 -22.10 10.16 -8.92
N GLN A 429 -22.69 11.33 -9.22
CA GLN A 429 -21.94 12.60 -9.26
C GLN A 429 -21.32 12.99 -7.92
N TRP A 430 -21.91 12.54 -6.81
CA TRP A 430 -21.39 12.76 -5.47
C TRP A 430 -20.17 11.89 -5.14
N LEU A 431 -19.89 10.82 -5.89
CA LEU A 431 -18.78 9.90 -5.65
C LEU A 431 -17.61 10.16 -6.60
N ARG A 432 -16.43 10.34 -6.03
CA ARG A 432 -15.17 10.55 -6.76
C ARG A 432 -14.17 9.43 -6.46
N PRO A 433 -13.56 8.80 -7.45
CA PRO A 433 -12.39 7.98 -7.21
C PRO A 433 -11.17 8.90 -7.09
N ALA A 434 -10.36 8.73 -6.03
CA ALA A 434 -9.05 9.34 -5.99
C ALA A 434 -8.24 8.91 -7.22
N ARG A 435 -7.44 9.83 -7.77
CA ARG A 435 -6.76 9.58 -9.04
C ARG A 435 -5.55 8.67 -8.86
N PHE A 436 -4.69 8.98 -7.92
CA PHE A 436 -3.53 8.18 -7.52
C PHE A 436 -3.24 8.41 -6.02
N GLU A 437 -2.49 7.49 -5.42
CA GLU A 437 -2.06 7.55 -4.03
C GLU A 437 -0.55 7.77 -3.96
N HIS A 438 -0.01 8.28 -2.84
CA HIS A 438 1.43 8.47 -2.66
C HIS A 438 2.22 7.16 -2.89
N GLY A 439 3.30 7.24 -3.69
CA GLY A 439 4.00 6.08 -4.22
C GLY A 439 5.19 5.60 -3.39
N LEU A 440 5.74 6.42 -2.49
CA LEU A 440 7.05 6.14 -1.86
C LEU A 440 6.96 5.29 -0.60
N TYR A 441 5.84 4.64 -0.35
CA TYR A 441 5.73 3.64 0.71
C TYR A 441 6.63 2.44 0.40
N PHE A 442 7.69 2.25 1.19
CA PHE A 442 8.52 1.05 1.13
C PHE A 442 7.68 -0.21 1.36
N ARG A 443 6.85 -0.17 2.42
CA ARG A 443 5.89 -1.22 2.71
C ARG A 443 4.54 -0.67 3.13
N GLY A 444 3.51 -1.48 2.92
CA GLY A 444 2.13 -1.08 3.17
C GLY A 444 1.57 -0.11 2.14
N ALA A 445 0.56 0.65 2.58
CA ALA A 445 -0.11 1.71 1.84
C ALA A 445 -0.37 2.88 2.80
N PRO A 446 -0.60 4.11 2.31
CA PRO A 446 -0.96 5.23 3.19
C PRO A 446 -2.24 4.95 3.98
N MET A 447 -2.30 5.37 5.24
CA MET A 447 -3.50 5.42 6.07
C MET A 447 -4.47 6.51 5.59
N GLY A 448 -5.67 6.54 6.20
CA GLY A 448 -6.74 7.45 5.81
C GLY A 448 -6.32 8.92 5.78
N LEU A 449 -5.65 9.40 6.83
CA LEU A 449 -5.19 10.78 6.91
C LEU A 449 -4.21 11.13 5.77
N GLN A 450 -3.16 10.33 5.60
CA GLN A 450 -2.13 10.54 4.57
C GLN A 450 -2.73 10.50 3.17
N ARG A 451 -3.72 9.63 2.92
CA ARG A 451 -4.48 9.62 1.66
C ARG A 451 -5.26 10.92 1.45
N ILE A 452 -5.96 11.40 2.47
CA ILE A 452 -6.70 12.66 2.41
C ILE A 452 -5.76 13.82 2.08
N LEU A 453 -4.68 13.98 2.86
CA LEU A 453 -3.73 15.06 2.68
C LEU A 453 -3.09 15.03 1.29
N TYR A 454 -2.61 13.87 0.87
CA TYR A 454 -2.01 13.71 -0.46
C TYR A 454 -2.99 13.98 -1.60
N ASP A 455 -4.27 13.61 -1.44
CA ASP A 455 -5.30 13.86 -2.43
C ASP A 455 -5.68 15.34 -2.52
N LEU A 456 -5.91 16.00 -1.38
CA LEU A 456 -6.26 17.43 -1.34
C LEU A 456 -5.16 18.33 -1.89
N LEU A 457 -3.88 18.03 -1.63
CA LEU A 457 -2.75 18.82 -2.13
C LEU A 457 -2.69 18.90 -3.67
N GLN A 458 -3.33 17.96 -4.39
CA GLN A 458 -3.44 17.96 -5.86
C GLN A 458 -4.38 19.03 -6.41
N PHE A 459 -5.19 19.66 -5.55
CA PHE A 459 -6.23 20.62 -5.90
C PHE A 459 -5.92 22.04 -5.41
N GLN A 460 -4.66 22.33 -5.07
CA GLN A 460 -4.20 23.69 -4.76
C GLN A 460 -5.04 24.42 -3.68
N PRO A 461 -5.25 23.84 -2.49
CA PRO A 461 -5.90 24.54 -1.38
C PRO A 461 -5.05 25.75 -0.95
N ALA A 462 -5.71 26.80 -0.43
CA ALA A 462 -5.01 27.94 0.16
C ALA A 462 -4.39 27.58 1.52
N GLU A 463 -5.04 26.69 2.28
CA GLU A 463 -4.58 26.20 3.57
C GLU A 463 -5.11 24.79 3.80
N LEU A 464 -4.29 23.90 4.37
CA LEU A 464 -4.72 22.60 4.89
C LEU A 464 -4.42 22.53 6.40
N ALA A 465 -5.46 22.51 7.21
CA ALA A 465 -5.35 22.37 8.65
C ALA A 465 -5.80 20.98 9.10
N VAL A 466 -5.10 20.37 10.05
CA VAL A 466 -5.35 19.01 10.53
C VAL A 466 -5.69 19.04 12.00
N PHE A 467 -6.82 18.40 12.33
CA PHE A 467 -7.40 18.31 13.66
C PHE A 467 -7.67 16.85 14.02
N ASN A 468 -7.74 16.55 15.31
CA ASN A 468 -8.27 15.29 15.86
C ASN A 468 -7.67 14.03 15.20
N ALA A 469 -6.37 14.07 14.90
CA ALA A 469 -5.60 12.94 14.39
C ALA A 469 -4.39 12.71 15.29
N ASP A 470 -4.43 11.64 16.08
CA ASP A 470 -3.37 11.26 17.03
C ASP A 470 -2.36 10.27 16.44
N LEU A 471 -2.57 9.83 15.19
CA LEU A 471 -1.75 8.81 14.52
C LEU A 471 -1.56 7.54 15.37
N TYR A 472 -2.61 7.12 16.09
CA TYR A 472 -2.61 5.95 17.00
C TYR A 472 -1.74 6.09 18.25
N ALA A 473 -1.19 7.28 18.52
CA ALA A 473 -0.44 7.56 19.73
C ALA A 473 -1.35 7.96 20.93
N GLY A 474 -2.66 8.03 20.75
CA GLY A 474 -3.60 8.31 21.84
C GLY A 474 -3.89 7.09 22.72
N LYS A 475 -4.87 7.25 23.61
CA LYS A 475 -5.28 6.20 24.57
C LYS A 475 -6.30 5.20 23.98
N ALA A 476 -6.87 5.51 22.82
CA ALA A 476 -7.89 4.70 22.17
C ALA A 476 -7.63 4.69 20.65
N PHE A 477 -8.07 3.63 19.96
CA PHE A 477 -7.92 3.51 18.51
C PHE A 477 -8.68 4.57 17.71
N ALA A 478 -9.82 5.03 18.23
CA ALA A 478 -10.70 6.02 17.63
C ALA A 478 -11.68 6.54 18.70
N ALA A 479 -12.43 7.59 18.37
CA ALA A 479 -13.55 8.04 19.19
C ALA A 479 -14.60 6.92 19.38
N SER A 480 -15.27 6.92 20.53
CA SER A 480 -16.38 6.01 20.79
C SER A 480 -17.45 6.13 19.69
N GLY A 481 -17.93 5.00 19.18
CA GLY A 481 -18.95 4.95 18.12
C GLY A 481 -18.43 5.19 16.70
N TYR A 482 -17.16 5.57 16.49
CA TYR A 482 -16.62 5.81 15.15
C TYR A 482 -16.71 4.58 14.23
N ARG A 483 -16.27 3.41 14.73
CA ARG A 483 -16.40 2.10 14.08
C ARG A 483 -16.45 0.99 15.13
N THR A 484 -17.53 0.21 15.16
CA THR A 484 -17.66 -0.93 16.09
C THR A 484 -16.53 -1.96 15.92
N SER A 485 -16.03 -2.14 14.69
CA SER A 485 -14.94 -3.06 14.38
C SER A 485 -13.55 -2.56 14.78
N TYR A 486 -13.40 -1.35 15.34
CA TYR A 486 -12.12 -0.73 15.72
C TYR A 486 -11.85 -0.73 17.23
N ALA A 487 -12.54 -1.60 17.99
CA ALA A 487 -12.48 -1.56 19.45
C ALA A 487 -11.31 -2.36 20.07
N THR A 488 -10.76 -3.35 19.36
CA THR A 488 -9.75 -4.27 19.90
C THR A 488 -8.75 -4.69 18.84
N PHE A 489 -7.65 -5.32 19.25
CA PHE A 489 -6.68 -5.99 18.40
C PHE A 489 -6.82 -7.51 18.57
N GLY A 490 -6.65 -8.31 17.51
CA GLY A 490 -6.75 -9.78 17.63
C GLY A 490 -7.35 -10.50 16.43
N PRO A 491 -7.61 -11.82 16.55
CA PRO A 491 -8.07 -12.64 15.43
C PRO A 491 -9.34 -12.08 14.78
N GLN A 492 -9.31 -11.99 13.45
CA GLN A 492 -10.39 -11.55 12.57
C GLN A 492 -10.80 -10.09 12.76
N ASN A 493 -9.97 -9.31 13.48
CA ASN A 493 -10.19 -7.89 13.69
C ASN A 493 -9.62 -7.05 12.55
N GLN A 494 -10.35 -6.00 12.15
CA GLN A 494 -9.91 -5.07 11.11
C GLN A 494 -8.76 -4.17 11.57
N THR A 495 -8.60 -3.92 12.87
CA THR A 495 -7.49 -3.12 13.42
C THR A 495 -6.13 -3.75 13.14
N ASN A 496 -6.07 -5.06 12.88
CA ASN A 496 -4.87 -5.75 12.41
C ASN A 496 -4.28 -5.07 11.16
N ASP A 497 -5.13 -4.50 10.30
CA ASP A 497 -4.69 -3.78 9.11
C ASP A 497 -3.75 -2.61 9.45
N VAL A 498 -3.94 -1.95 10.61
CA VAL A 498 -3.10 -0.84 11.10
C VAL A 498 -1.63 -1.25 11.24
N VAL A 499 -1.35 -2.52 11.58
CA VAL A 499 0.03 -2.99 11.76
C VAL A 499 0.56 -3.65 10.49
N ILE A 500 -0.25 -4.49 9.83
CA ILE A 500 0.21 -5.32 8.72
C ILE A 500 0.16 -4.61 7.35
N MET A 501 -0.77 -3.68 7.16
CA MET A 501 -0.97 -2.98 5.87
C MET A 501 -0.39 -1.57 5.87
N HIS A 502 0.07 -1.07 7.02
CA HIS A 502 0.56 0.29 7.21
C HIS A 502 1.94 0.29 7.86
N ASP A 503 2.57 1.46 7.84
CA ASP A 503 3.89 1.68 8.43
C ASP A 503 3.83 2.95 9.27
N LEU A 504 3.50 2.77 10.55
CA LEU A 504 3.19 3.89 11.44
C LEU A 504 4.36 4.85 11.61
N ALA A 505 5.60 4.36 11.64
CA ALA A 505 6.79 5.20 11.70
C ALA A 505 6.95 6.06 10.44
N TYR A 506 6.85 5.44 9.26
CA TYR A 506 6.92 6.18 8.00
C TYR A 506 5.75 7.17 7.84
N GLU A 507 4.55 6.78 8.27
CA GLU A 507 3.36 7.62 8.21
C GLU A 507 3.42 8.81 9.15
N PHE A 508 4.02 8.63 10.33
CA PHE A 508 4.36 9.71 11.24
C PHE A 508 5.39 10.65 10.59
N ARG A 509 6.54 10.13 10.14
CA ARG A 509 7.58 10.93 9.47
C ARG A 509 7.06 11.72 8.29
N TRP A 510 6.27 11.08 7.43
CA TRP A 510 5.69 11.71 6.25
C TRP A 510 4.83 12.91 6.65
N THR A 511 3.91 12.72 7.61
CA THR A 511 3.03 13.81 8.08
C THR A 511 3.82 14.91 8.79
N ALA A 512 4.80 14.55 9.62
CA ALA A 512 5.68 15.51 10.30
C ALA A 512 6.47 16.35 9.29
N ARG A 513 6.98 15.76 8.21
CA ARG A 513 7.64 16.50 7.12
C ARG A 513 6.71 17.46 6.40
N MET A 514 5.47 17.05 6.12
CA MET A 514 4.48 17.95 5.52
C MET A 514 4.21 19.16 6.42
N HIS A 515 4.13 18.93 7.73
CA HIS A 515 3.93 19.98 8.72
C HIS A 515 5.14 20.94 8.80
N GLN A 516 6.35 20.38 8.90
CA GLN A 516 7.59 21.15 8.94
C GLN A 516 7.83 21.97 7.66
N ALA A 517 7.41 21.47 6.51
CA ALA A 517 7.46 22.18 5.23
C ALA A 517 6.39 23.28 5.10
N GLY A 518 5.48 23.42 6.06
CA GLY A 518 4.37 24.38 6.01
C GLY A 518 3.28 24.01 5.00
N LEU A 519 3.25 22.75 4.54
CA LEU A 519 2.20 22.26 3.63
C LEU A 519 0.90 21.92 4.37
N ILE A 520 1.00 21.66 5.68
CA ILE A 520 -0.15 21.48 6.58
C ILE A 520 0.09 22.21 7.91
N THR A 521 -0.99 22.72 8.49
CA THR A 521 -1.03 23.25 9.86
C THR A 521 -1.66 22.22 10.78
N ALA A 522 -0.99 21.83 11.86
CA ALA A 522 -1.54 20.90 12.83
C ALA A 522 -2.11 21.65 14.04
N HIS A 523 -3.23 21.16 14.59
CA HIS A 523 -3.86 21.72 15.78
C HIS A 523 -4.13 20.65 16.85
N GLY A 524 -4.26 21.08 18.10
CA GLY A 524 -4.64 20.22 19.22
C GLY A 524 -3.74 19.00 19.38
N THR A 525 -4.36 17.84 19.59
CA THR A 525 -3.72 16.52 19.70
C THR A 525 -2.84 16.22 18.49
N THR A 526 -3.22 16.65 17.28
CA THR A 526 -2.37 16.46 16.09
C THR A 526 -1.07 17.24 16.20
N ALA A 527 -1.13 18.50 16.66
CA ALA A 527 0.07 19.31 16.86
C ALA A 527 0.97 18.71 17.95
N GLU A 528 0.36 18.24 19.05
CA GLU A 528 1.09 17.54 20.13
C GLU A 528 1.84 16.32 19.59
N VAL A 529 1.16 15.43 18.86
CA VAL A 529 1.78 14.22 18.34
C VAL A 529 2.87 14.54 17.32
N LEU A 530 2.65 15.47 16.39
CA LEU A 530 3.66 15.84 15.38
C LEU A 530 4.86 16.61 15.96
N SER A 531 4.77 17.07 17.22
CA SER A 531 5.91 17.66 17.94
C SER A 531 6.87 16.62 18.54
N LEU A 532 6.48 15.35 18.59
CA LEU A 532 7.31 14.27 19.11
C LEU A 532 8.51 13.99 18.20
N SER A 533 9.58 13.45 18.78
CA SER A 533 10.58 12.72 17.98
C SER A 533 9.97 11.40 17.49
N GLU A 534 10.54 10.79 16.44
CA GLU A 534 10.10 9.46 16.02
C GLU A 534 10.25 8.43 17.15
N GLU A 535 11.36 8.47 17.88
CA GLU A 535 11.60 7.57 19.02
C GLU A 535 10.53 7.71 20.10
N ASP A 536 10.14 8.95 20.44
CA ASP A 536 9.09 9.20 21.43
C ASP A 536 7.70 8.82 20.92
N TYR A 537 7.43 9.03 19.62
CA TYR A 537 6.21 8.53 18.97
C TYR A 537 6.12 7.00 19.06
N LEU A 538 7.20 6.29 18.76
CA LEU A 538 7.23 4.82 18.82
C LEU A 538 7.03 4.32 20.26
N ARG A 539 7.71 4.90 21.25
CA ARG A 539 7.46 4.57 22.68
C ARG A 539 6.01 4.81 23.08
N ARG A 540 5.38 5.85 22.53
CA ARG A 540 3.98 6.16 22.78
C ARG A 540 3.04 5.15 22.13
N LEU A 541 3.39 4.59 20.96
CA LEU A 541 2.66 3.46 20.37
C LEU A 541 2.77 2.20 21.24
N GLU A 542 3.97 1.89 21.72
CA GLU A 542 4.24 0.71 22.56
C GLU A 542 3.54 0.79 23.93
N SER A 543 3.28 2.00 24.45
CA SER A 543 2.50 2.20 25.69
C SER A 543 1.02 2.45 25.44
N GLY A 544 0.61 2.50 24.16
CA GLY A 544 -0.75 2.79 23.73
C GLY A 544 -1.61 1.53 23.50
N PRO A 545 -2.80 1.70 22.88
CA PRO A 545 -3.73 0.61 22.63
C PRO A 545 -3.21 -0.45 21.66
N LEU A 546 -2.11 -0.17 20.93
CA LEU A 546 -1.44 -1.09 20.01
C LEU A 546 -0.36 -1.95 20.68
N GLY A 547 0.19 -1.54 21.83
CA GLY A 547 1.26 -2.26 22.52
C GLY A 547 0.82 -3.07 23.74
N GLY A 548 -0.41 -2.85 24.21
CA GLY A 548 -0.99 -3.47 25.42
C GLY A 548 -1.68 -4.81 25.23
#